data_AF-A0A7S1H9H1-F1
#
_entry.id   AF-A0A7S1H9H1-F1
#
_cell.length_a   1.000
_cell.length_b   1.000
_cell.length_c   1.000
_cell.angle_alpha   90.00
_cell.angle_beta   90.00
_cell.angle_gamma   90.00
#
_symmetry.space_group_name_H-M   'P 1'
#
loop_
_entity.id
_entity.type
_entity.pdbx_description
1 polymer ?
#
loop_
_entity_poly.entity_id
_entity_poly.type
_entity_poly.pdbx_seq_one_letter_code
_entity_poly.pdbx_strand_id
1 'polypeptide(L)'
;TKLQSVEPEAQRWYSQDDKTSATDDERILDITPLPPPEHLIRFFPIRGTAMETLISQTRQRIRRIMRAEDDRLLVVIGPCSIHDPTAAIEYARRLRAEREKHAD
;
A
#
# COMPACT_ATOMS: atom_id res chain seq x y z
N THR A 1 -41.21 -13.42 9.76
CA THR A 1 -39.87 -13.98 10.02
C THR A 1 -38.89 -12.83 10.08
N LYS A 2 -38.34 -12.52 11.27
CA LYS A 2 -37.45 -11.36 11.47
C LYS A 2 -36.18 -11.56 10.64
N LEU A 3 -35.91 -10.61 9.75
CA LEU A 3 -34.60 -10.45 9.12
C LEU A 3 -33.64 -10.05 10.23
N GLN A 4 -32.82 -10.99 10.68
CA GLN A 4 -31.69 -10.70 11.56
C GLN A 4 -30.67 -9.94 10.72
N SER A 5 -30.43 -8.69 11.12
CA SER A 5 -29.35 -7.85 10.62
C SER A 5 -28.01 -8.55 10.91
N VAL A 6 -27.34 -9.01 9.88
CA VAL A 6 -25.98 -9.54 9.97
C VAL A 6 -25.06 -8.34 10.14
N GLU A 7 -24.71 -8.01 11.38
CA GLU A 7 -23.64 -7.04 11.64
C GLU A 7 -22.29 -7.64 11.25
N PRO A 8 -21.40 -6.89 10.57
CA PRO A 8 -20.10 -7.40 10.18
C PRO A 8 -19.25 -7.70 11.43
N GLU A 9 -18.57 -8.85 11.43
CA GLU A 9 -17.66 -9.27 12.51
C GLU A 9 -16.66 -8.19 12.96
N ALA A 10 -16.28 -7.25 12.07
CA ALA A 10 -15.37 -6.15 12.36
C ALA A 10 -15.89 -5.19 13.45
N GLN A 11 -17.21 -5.02 13.60
CA GLN A 11 -17.80 -4.17 14.66
C GLN A 11 -17.53 -4.71 16.07
N ARG A 12 -17.28 -6.03 16.22
CA ARG A 12 -17.04 -6.68 17.51
C ARG A 12 -15.63 -6.46 18.08
N TRP A 13 -14.69 -5.92 17.30
CA TRP A 13 -13.28 -5.85 17.68
C TRP A 13 -12.90 -4.57 18.45
N TYR A 14 -13.80 -3.57 18.47
CA TYR A 14 -13.66 -2.36 19.29
C TYR A 14 -15.00 -2.07 19.95
N SER A 15 -15.26 -2.76 21.06
CA SER A 15 -16.40 -2.46 21.92
C SER A 15 -16.16 -1.14 22.64
N GLN A 16 -17.23 -0.44 23.03
CA GLN A 16 -17.16 0.67 23.99
C GLN A 16 -16.49 0.27 25.33
N ASP A 17 -16.27 -1.03 25.55
CA ASP A 17 -15.58 -1.64 26.68
C ASP A 17 -14.06 -1.40 26.72
N ASP A 18 -13.44 -0.87 25.64
CA ASP A 18 -12.01 -0.52 25.63
C ASP A 18 -11.70 0.81 26.34
N LYS A 19 -12.73 1.56 26.76
CA LYS A 19 -12.53 2.79 27.53
C LYS A 19 -11.95 2.48 28.90
N THR A 20 -10.75 3.00 29.14
CA THR A 20 -9.99 2.75 30.37
C THR A 20 -10.34 3.73 31.50
N SER A 21 -11.02 4.84 31.18
CA SER A 21 -11.37 5.92 32.11
C SER A 21 -12.60 6.71 31.61
N ALA A 22 -13.23 7.47 32.52
CA ALA A 22 -14.26 8.44 32.18
C ALA A 22 -13.75 9.62 31.32
N THR A 23 -12.44 9.86 31.32
CA THR A 23 -11.77 10.86 30.50
C THR A 23 -11.24 10.29 29.17
N ASP A 24 -11.56 9.03 28.88
CA ASP A 24 -11.08 8.34 27.67
C ASP A 24 -11.95 8.70 26.45
N ASP A 25 -11.30 8.92 25.32
CA ASP A 25 -11.92 9.31 24.04
C ASP A 25 -12.78 10.59 24.07
N GLU A 26 -12.53 11.55 24.97
CA GLU A 26 -13.33 12.79 25.12
C GLU A 26 -13.46 13.63 23.83
N ARG A 27 -12.52 13.48 22.89
CA ARG A 27 -12.48 14.23 21.61
C ARG A 27 -12.45 13.33 20.38
N ILE A 28 -12.79 12.05 20.53
CA ILE A 28 -12.87 11.12 19.41
C ILE A 28 -14.30 11.18 18.84
N LEU A 29 -14.40 11.51 17.55
CA LEU A 29 -15.69 11.57 16.84
C LEU A 29 -16.22 10.18 16.51
N ASP A 30 -15.34 9.30 16.03
CA ASP A 30 -15.66 7.93 15.68
C ASP A 30 -14.38 7.07 15.65
N ILE A 31 -14.55 5.77 15.89
CA ILE A 31 -13.50 4.77 15.76
C ILE A 31 -13.98 3.76 14.72
N THR A 32 -13.40 3.83 13.52
CA THR A 32 -13.72 2.87 12.45
C THR A 32 -12.67 1.77 12.39
N PRO A 33 -13.02 0.49 12.61
CA PRO A 33 -12.08 -0.61 12.44
C PRO A 33 -11.65 -0.72 10.98
N LEU A 34 -10.33 -0.82 10.76
CA LEU A 34 -9.77 -1.08 9.43
C LEU A 34 -9.51 -2.58 9.23
N PRO A 35 -9.65 -3.11 8.01
CA PRO A 35 -9.27 -4.49 7.71
C PRO A 35 -7.80 -4.74 8.07
N PRO A 36 -7.47 -5.87 8.73
CA PRO A 36 -6.08 -6.19 9.04
C PRO A 36 -5.26 -6.35 7.75
N PRO A 37 -3.94 -6.03 7.77
CA PRO A 37 -3.10 -6.11 6.57
C PRO A 37 -3.13 -7.46 5.86
N GLU A 38 -3.30 -8.56 6.62
CA GLU A 38 -3.39 -9.90 6.06
C GLU A 38 -4.56 -10.10 5.11
N HIS A 39 -5.67 -9.37 5.28
CA HIS A 39 -6.79 -9.44 4.35
C HIS A 39 -6.36 -8.93 2.97
N LEU A 40 -5.75 -7.74 2.91
CA LEU A 40 -5.28 -7.15 1.65
C LEU A 40 -4.23 -8.02 0.97
N ILE A 41 -3.29 -8.60 1.74
CA ILE A 41 -2.25 -9.49 1.21
C ILE A 41 -2.87 -10.75 0.58
N ARG A 42 -3.92 -11.31 1.20
CA ARG A 42 -4.65 -12.47 0.65
C ARG A 42 -5.48 -12.11 -0.58
N PHE A 43 -6.05 -10.90 -0.64
CA PHE A 43 -6.82 -10.42 -1.80
C PHE A 43 -5.92 -10.07 -3.01
N PHE A 44 -4.71 -9.56 -2.77
CA PHE A 44 -3.75 -9.15 -3.83
C PHE A 44 -2.41 -9.88 -3.70
N PRO A 45 -2.36 -11.21 -3.86
CA PRO A 45 -1.14 -11.97 -3.68
C PRO A 45 -0.17 -11.73 -4.85
N ILE A 46 1.10 -11.47 -4.53
CA ILE A 46 2.16 -11.30 -5.54
C ILE A 46 3.15 -12.47 -5.58
N ARG A 47 3.03 -13.45 -4.67
CA ARG A 47 3.96 -14.59 -4.60
C ARG A 47 3.95 -15.37 -5.93
N GLY A 48 5.13 -15.63 -6.48
CA GLY A 48 5.32 -16.32 -7.75
C GLY A 48 4.99 -15.49 -8.99
N THR A 49 4.61 -14.21 -8.84
CA THR A 49 4.27 -13.35 -9.97
C THR A 49 5.51 -12.61 -10.50
N ALA A 50 5.45 -12.12 -11.74
CA ALA A 50 6.48 -11.25 -12.28
C ALA A 50 6.71 -9.97 -11.44
N MET A 51 5.71 -9.55 -10.65
CA MET A 51 5.81 -8.39 -9.75
C MET A 51 6.77 -8.66 -8.59
N GLU A 52 6.72 -9.85 -7.99
CA GLU A 52 7.66 -10.23 -6.91
C GLU A 52 9.10 -10.19 -7.42
N THR A 53 9.35 -10.81 -8.58
CA THR A 53 10.67 -10.81 -9.23
C THR A 53 11.15 -9.38 -9.53
N LEU A 54 10.29 -8.56 -10.13
CA LEU A 54 10.61 -7.17 -10.46
C LEU A 54 10.99 -6.36 -9.21
N ILE A 55 10.19 -6.45 -8.14
CA ILE A 55 10.44 -5.73 -6.87
C ILE A 55 11.75 -6.20 -6.24
N SER A 56 11.97 -7.51 -6.16
CA SER A 56 13.19 -8.07 -5.57
C SER A 56 14.45 -7.62 -6.33
N GLN A 57 14.45 -7.74 -7.66
CA GLN A 57 15.56 -7.31 -8.50
C GLN A 57 15.79 -5.79 -8.44
N THR A 58 14.72 -5.00 -8.44
CA THR A 58 14.83 -3.53 -8.34
C THR A 58 15.47 -3.11 -7.02
N ARG A 59 15.08 -3.73 -5.90
CA ARG A 59 15.70 -3.50 -4.59
C ARG A 59 17.18 -3.85 -4.58
N GLN A 60 17.57 -4.96 -5.23
CA GLN A 60 18.98 -5.34 -5.35
C GLN A 60 19.76 -4.30 -6.17
N ARG A 61 19.22 -3.83 -7.30
CA ARG A 61 19.85 -2.78 -8.13
C ARG A 61 20.06 -1.49 -7.34
N ILE A 62 19.01 -1.02 -6.64
CA ILE A 62 19.09 0.17 -5.78
C ILE A 62 20.19 0.02 -4.72
N ARG A 63 20.31 -1.14 -4.06
CA ARG A 63 21.36 -1.39 -3.06
C ARG A 63 22.77 -1.25 -3.65
N ARG A 64 22.99 -1.70 -4.89
CA ARG A 64 24.29 -1.55 -5.56
C ARG A 64 24.60 -0.08 -5.85
N ILE A 65 23.63 0.68 -6.35
CA ILE A 65 23.77 2.13 -6.57
C ILE A 65 24.14 2.84 -5.25
N MET A 66 23.40 2.55 -4.18
CA MET A 66 23.66 3.15 -2.86
C MET A 66 25.02 2.78 -2.26
N ARG A 67 25.63 1.67 -2.71
CA ARG A 67 26.98 1.23 -2.31
C ARG A 67 28.07 1.68 -3.28
N ALA A 68 27.72 2.45 -4.31
CA ALA A 68 28.61 2.81 -5.42
C ALA A 68 29.21 1.60 -6.16
N GLU A 69 28.51 0.46 -6.14
CA GLU A 69 28.84 -0.75 -6.92
C GLU A 69 28.21 -0.73 -8.33
N ASP A 70 27.35 0.26 -8.59
CA ASP A 70 26.62 0.55 -9.83
C ASP A 70 26.57 2.08 -9.93
N ASP A 71 27.16 2.66 -10.99
CA ASP A 71 27.39 4.10 -11.14
C ASP A 71 26.19 4.87 -11.70
N ARG A 72 25.10 4.16 -11.99
CA ARG A 72 23.87 4.75 -12.50
C ARG A 72 23.19 5.65 -11.46
N LEU A 73 22.52 6.69 -11.95
CA LEU A 73 21.76 7.60 -11.11
C LEU A 73 20.39 7.02 -10.73
N LEU A 74 20.11 6.88 -9.43
CA LEU A 74 18.77 6.55 -8.95
C LEU A 74 17.86 7.78 -9.00
N VAL A 75 16.77 7.70 -9.77
CA VAL A 75 15.77 8.76 -9.89
C VAL A 75 14.44 8.29 -9.30
N VAL A 76 13.94 9.02 -8.30
CA VAL A 76 12.59 8.86 -7.74
C VAL A 76 11.74 10.01 -8.28
N ILE A 77 10.83 9.71 -9.21
CA ILE A 77 10.05 10.72 -9.92
C ILE A 77 8.60 10.25 -10.13
N GLY A 78 7.66 11.18 -10.01
CA GLY A 78 6.24 10.92 -10.15
C GLY A 78 5.39 12.13 -9.80
N PRO A 79 4.06 12.01 -9.93
CA PRO A 79 3.14 13.02 -9.42
C PRO A 79 3.27 13.15 -7.89
N CYS A 80 2.98 14.34 -7.35
CA CYS A 80 3.04 14.60 -5.90
C CYS A 80 2.11 13.69 -5.09
N SER A 81 0.93 13.37 -5.63
CA SER A 81 -0.02 12.41 -5.07
C SER A 81 -0.81 11.73 -6.20
N ILE A 82 -1.31 10.52 -5.95
CA ILE A 82 -2.18 9.79 -6.88
C ILE A 82 -3.62 9.93 -6.40
N HIS A 83 -4.44 10.64 -7.17
CA HIS A 83 -5.90 10.74 -6.96
C HIS A 83 -6.70 10.17 -8.13
N ASP A 84 -6.07 9.98 -9.29
CA ASP A 84 -6.64 9.31 -10.46
C ASP A 84 -5.75 8.11 -10.87
N PRO A 85 -6.21 6.86 -10.63
CA PRO A 85 -5.48 5.66 -11.04
C PRO A 85 -5.24 5.55 -12.55
N THR A 86 -6.15 6.10 -13.37
CA THR A 86 -6.04 6.00 -14.84
C THR A 86 -4.89 6.86 -15.34
N ALA A 87 -4.84 8.13 -14.92
CA ALA A 87 -3.72 9.03 -15.21
C ALA A 87 -2.39 8.50 -14.65
N ALA A 88 -2.40 7.86 -13.46
CA ALA A 88 -1.20 7.25 -12.90
C ALA A 88 -0.65 6.11 -13.77
N ILE A 89 -1.53 5.26 -14.31
CA ILE A 89 -1.15 4.18 -15.23
C ILE A 89 -0.64 4.75 -16.56
N GLU A 90 -1.26 5.80 -17.10
CA GLU A 90 -0.78 6.47 -18.31
C GLU A 90 0.63 7.05 -18.10
N TYR A 91 0.84 7.77 -16.99
CA TYR A 91 2.15 8.27 -16.61
C TYR A 91 3.18 7.14 -16.50
N ALA A 92 2.84 6.04 -15.83
CA ALA A 92 3.73 4.89 -15.68
C ALA A 92 4.11 4.25 -17.04
N ARG A 93 3.19 4.23 -18.02
CA ARG A 93 3.50 3.76 -19.38
C ARG A 93 4.48 4.67 -20.10
N ARG A 94 4.32 5.99 -20.01
CA ARG A 94 5.27 6.96 -20.58
C ARG A 94 6.63 6.87 -19.90
N LEU A 95 6.65 6.80 -18.57
CA LEU A 95 7.88 6.66 -17.78
C LEU A 95 8.61 5.35 -18.08
N ARG A 96 7.89 4.26 -18.38
CA ARG A 96 8.49 2.99 -18.76
C ARG A 96 9.34 3.13 -20.04
N ALA A 97 8.87 3.86 -21.05
CA ALA A 97 9.62 4.09 -22.28
C ALA A 97 10.92 4.86 -22.01
N GLU A 98 10.87 5.91 -21.19
CA GLU A 98 12.08 6.65 -20.78
C GLU A 98 13.02 5.79 -19.93
N ARG A 99 12.48 4.94 -19.04
CA ARG A 99 13.28 3.98 -18.26
C ARG A 99 14.05 3.00 -19.15
N GLU A 100 13.44 2.55 -20.24
CA GLU A 100 14.08 1.64 -21.21
C GLU A 100 15.15 2.37 -22.02
N LYS A 101 14.91 3.63 -22.41
CA LYS A 101 15.86 4.48 -23.13
C LYS A 101 17.09 4.86 -22.30
N HIS A 102 16.93 5.03 -20.99
CA HIS A 102 17.98 5.44 -20.04
C HIS A 102 18.36 4.30 -19.07
N ALA A 103 18.35 3.06 -19.56
CA ALA A 103 18.61 1.88 -18.73
C ALA A 103 20.08 1.75 -18.28
N ASP A 104 20.98 2.32 -19.09
CA ASP A 104 22.43 2.40 -18.90
C ASP A 104 22.82 3.81 -18.40
#